data_AF-V5H069-F1
#
_entry.id   AF-V5H069-F1
#
_cell.length_a   1.000
_cell.length_b   1.000
_cell.length_c   1.000
_cell.angle_alpha   90.00
_cell.angle_beta   90.00
_cell.angle_gamma   90.00
#
_symmetry.space_group_name_H-M   'P 1'
#
loop_
_entity.id
_entity.type
_entity.pdbx_description
1 polymer ?
#
loop_
_entity_poly.entity_id
_entity_poly.type
_entity_poly.pdbx_seq_one_letter_code
_entity_poly.pdbx_strand_id
1 'polypeptide(L)'
;MKVVLRSIVLYVLAALVDAQKAGETRIDEDKTYWKDQDIGKALNNSDRLSWLYYRTYTRDTKNERHLCVYANVKGVVEPYVYEFEQGYKNYKMKKEEGKMGKGNIVCENFCKTAFTHI
;
A
#
# COMPACT_ATOMS: atom_id res chain seq x y z
N MET A 1 5.07 -5.19 -56.68
CA MET A 1 5.30 -6.04 -55.48
C MET A 1 6.31 -5.49 -54.47
N LYS A 2 7.30 -4.66 -54.84
CA LYS A 2 8.31 -4.13 -53.88
C LYS A 2 7.73 -3.24 -52.77
N VAL A 3 6.68 -2.47 -53.04
CA VAL A 3 6.07 -1.54 -52.07
C VAL A 3 5.26 -2.29 -51.01
N VAL A 4 4.47 -3.29 -51.43
CA VAL A 4 3.67 -4.14 -50.54
C VAL A 4 4.55 -4.92 -49.55
N LEU A 5 5.68 -5.46 -50.03
CA LEU A 5 6.65 -6.16 -49.19
C LEU A 5 7.27 -5.24 -48.12
N ARG A 6 7.58 -3.98 -48.48
CA ARG A 6 8.09 -2.99 -47.51
C ARG A 6 7.06 -2.65 -46.45
N SER A 7 5.80 -2.49 -46.83
CA SER A 7 4.70 -2.22 -45.88
C SER A 7 4.50 -3.37 -44.89
N ILE A 8 4.56 -4.62 -45.36
CA ILE A 8 4.43 -5.80 -44.48
C ILE A 8 5.60 -5.88 -43.50
N VAL A 9 6.84 -5.67 -43.98
CA VAL A 9 8.03 -5.68 -43.11
C VAL A 9 7.94 -4.58 -42.05
N LEU A 10 7.51 -3.37 -42.42
CA LEU A 10 7.32 -2.28 -41.47
C LEU A 10 6.22 -2.58 -40.44
N TYR A 11 5.13 -3.24 -40.85
CA TYR A 11 4.06 -3.67 -39.93
C TYR A 11 4.56 -4.71 -38.92
N VAL A 12 5.32 -5.71 -39.38
CA VAL A 12 5.88 -6.75 -38.49
C VAL A 12 6.91 -6.15 -37.52
N LEU A 13 7.76 -5.24 -37.99
CA LEU A 13 8.71 -4.53 -37.14
C LEU A 13 8.01 -3.65 -36.09
N ALA A 14 6.94 -2.95 -36.47
CA ALA A 14 6.15 -2.15 -35.53
C ALA A 14 5.48 -3.03 -34.46
N ALA A 15 4.91 -4.18 -34.84
CA ALA A 15 4.32 -5.13 -33.89
C ALA A 15 5.34 -5.74 -32.92
N LEU A 16 6.56 -6.02 -33.39
CA LEU A 16 7.66 -6.52 -32.54
C LEU A 16 8.15 -5.46 -31.54
N VAL A 17 8.24 -4.19 -31.96
CA VAL A 17 8.61 -3.07 -31.07
C VAL A 17 7.56 -2.85 -29.99
N ASP A 18 6.27 -2.97 -30.32
CA ASP A 18 5.18 -2.85 -29.34
C ASP A 18 5.10 -4.05 -28.40
N ALA A 19 5.45 -5.26 -28.85
CA ALA A 19 5.57 -6.45 -28.00
C ALA A 19 6.79 -6.40 -27.06
N GLN A 20 7.85 -5.65 -27.42
CA GLN A 20 9.02 -5.41 -26.57
C GLN A 20 8.83 -4.31 -25.53
N LYS A 21 7.74 -3.52 -25.59
CA LYS A 21 7.21 -2.86 -24.40
C LYS A 21 6.59 -3.94 -23.53
N ALA A 22 7.44 -4.74 -22.90
CA ALA A 22 7.06 -5.40 -21.66
C ALA A 22 6.55 -4.26 -20.76
N GLY A 23 5.23 -4.15 -20.63
CA GLY A 23 4.62 -3.28 -19.65
C GLY A 23 5.30 -3.56 -18.32
N GLU A 24 5.66 -2.51 -17.57
CA GLU A 24 6.32 -2.65 -16.28
C GLU A 24 5.67 -3.80 -15.52
N THR A 25 6.41 -4.89 -15.33
CA THR A 25 5.89 -6.01 -14.56
C THR A 25 5.72 -5.47 -13.15
N ARG A 26 4.46 -5.30 -12.74
CA ARG A 26 4.14 -4.79 -11.42
C ARG A 26 4.69 -5.77 -10.41
N ILE A 27 5.08 -5.27 -9.23
CA ILE A 27 5.64 -6.12 -8.15
C ILE A 27 4.68 -7.28 -7.82
N ASP A 28 3.37 -7.09 -7.99
CA ASP A 28 2.33 -8.10 -7.79
C ASP A 28 2.37 -9.25 -8.81
N GLU A 29 2.94 -9.03 -9.99
CA GLU A 29 2.96 -9.97 -11.12
C GLU A 29 4.33 -10.63 -11.32
N ASP A 30 5.40 -10.05 -10.75
CA ASP A 30 6.76 -10.58 -10.87
C ASP A 30 7.01 -11.70 -9.85
N LYS A 31 7.24 -12.91 -10.40
CA LYS A 31 7.51 -14.16 -9.66
C LYS A 31 8.66 -14.05 -8.66
N THR A 32 9.60 -13.14 -8.88
CA THR A 32 10.73 -12.89 -7.99
C THR A 32 10.28 -12.44 -6.61
N TYR A 33 9.14 -11.73 -6.51
CA TYR A 33 8.60 -11.19 -5.26
C TYR A 33 7.51 -12.06 -4.61
N TRP A 34 6.98 -13.07 -5.31
CA TRP A 34 5.90 -13.92 -4.77
C TRP A 34 6.22 -14.54 -3.41
N LYS A 35 7.49 -14.92 -3.20
CA LYS A 35 7.97 -15.49 -1.92
C LYS A 35 7.86 -14.52 -0.74
N ASP A 36 7.81 -13.22 -1.01
CA ASP A 36 7.79 -12.14 -0.01
C ASP A 36 6.39 -11.50 0.11
N GLN A 37 5.41 -11.96 -0.66
CA GLN A 37 4.03 -11.43 -0.72
C GLN A 37 2.99 -12.27 0.05
N ASP A 38 3.44 -13.15 0.94
CA ASP A 38 2.53 -13.95 1.79
C ASP A 38 2.01 -13.11 2.97
N ILE A 39 0.82 -12.52 2.78
CA ILE A 39 0.13 -11.73 3.81
C ILE A 39 -0.22 -12.59 5.03
N GLY A 40 -0.59 -13.86 4.86
CA GLY A 40 -0.92 -14.75 5.98
C GLY A 40 0.28 -14.96 6.90
N LYS A 41 1.46 -15.18 6.32
CA LYS A 41 2.73 -15.25 7.06
C LYS A 41 3.08 -13.93 7.74
N ALA A 42 2.89 -12.79 7.06
CA ALA A 42 3.14 -11.47 7.64
C ALA A 42 2.22 -11.18 8.84
N LEU A 43 0.94 -11.56 8.74
CA LEU A 43 -0.04 -11.40 9.81
C LEU A 43 0.14 -12.40 10.95
N ASN A 44 0.68 -13.59 10.66
CA ASN A 44 0.92 -14.64 11.65
C ASN A 44 2.32 -14.64 12.28
N ASN A 45 2.97 -13.48 12.31
CA ASN A 45 4.28 -13.35 12.93
C ASN A 45 4.17 -13.24 14.48
N SER A 46 5.30 -13.38 15.19
CA SER A 46 5.34 -13.37 16.66
C SER A 46 4.98 -12.02 17.27
N ASP A 47 5.33 -10.93 16.59
CA ASP A 47 4.95 -9.57 16.96
C ASP A 47 3.67 -9.17 16.24
N ARG A 48 2.57 -9.24 16.98
CA ARG A 48 1.23 -8.93 16.46
C ARG A 48 1.00 -7.44 16.29
N LEU A 49 1.88 -6.57 16.80
CA LEU A 49 1.74 -5.12 16.77
C LEU A 49 2.66 -4.51 15.70
N SER A 50 2.07 -3.99 14.63
CA SER A 50 2.79 -3.31 13.55
C SER A 50 2.57 -1.81 13.61
N TRP A 51 3.64 -1.03 13.43
CA TRP A 51 3.61 0.44 13.36
C TRP A 51 3.85 0.93 11.93
N LEU A 52 3.07 1.93 11.49
CA LEU A 52 3.29 2.59 10.21
C LEU A 52 4.32 3.71 10.36
N TYR A 53 5.59 3.39 10.08
CA TYR A 53 6.70 4.34 10.23
C TYR A 53 6.84 5.29 9.03
N TYR A 54 6.70 4.75 7.81
CA TYR A 54 6.78 5.52 6.57
C TYR A 54 5.49 5.39 5.75
N ARG A 55 5.05 6.49 5.15
CA ARG A 55 3.99 6.54 4.13
C ARG A 55 4.17 7.77 3.26
N THR A 56 3.73 7.70 2.01
CA THR A 56 3.86 8.79 1.03
C THR A 56 2.70 9.79 1.06
N TYR A 57 1.62 9.48 1.77
CA TYR A 57 0.43 10.33 1.89
C TYR A 57 0.22 10.81 3.33
N THR A 58 -0.43 11.96 3.50
CA THR A 58 -0.92 12.44 4.80
C THR A 58 -2.39 12.10 4.98
N ARG A 59 -2.79 11.76 6.20
CA ARG A 59 -4.19 11.59 6.56
C ARG A 59 -4.50 12.48 7.76
N ASP A 60 -5.45 13.38 7.55
CA ASP A 60 -5.84 14.39 8.53
C ASP A 60 -7.37 14.32 8.74
N THR A 61 -7.84 14.39 9.99
CA THR A 61 -9.26 14.50 10.34
C THR A 61 -9.49 15.82 11.04
N LYS A 62 -10.39 16.68 10.54
CA LYS A 62 -10.68 18.01 11.16
C LYS A 62 -9.41 18.85 11.44
N ASN A 63 -8.44 18.84 10.51
CA ASN A 63 -7.11 19.49 10.65
C ASN A 63 -6.17 18.87 11.70
N GLU A 64 -6.45 17.67 12.17
CA GLU A 64 -5.58 16.90 13.06
C GLU A 64 -4.88 15.79 12.26
N ARG A 65 -3.55 15.80 12.25
CA ARG A 65 -2.76 14.82 11.52
C ARG A 65 -2.72 13.49 12.27
N HIS A 66 -2.96 12.40 11.56
CA HIS A 66 -2.84 11.06 12.13
C HIS A 66 -1.35 10.66 12.16
N LEU A 67 -0.79 10.54 13.36
CA LEU A 67 0.56 10.07 13.63
C LEU A 67 0.53 8.78 14.47
N CYS A 68 1.67 8.11 14.60
CA CYS A 68 1.80 6.89 15.42
C CYS A 68 0.71 5.85 15.09
N VAL A 69 0.47 5.63 13.80
CA VAL A 69 -0.55 4.69 13.34
C VAL A 69 -0.05 3.27 13.59
N TYR A 70 -0.91 2.43 14.15
CA TYR A 70 -0.59 1.03 14.42
C TYR A 70 -1.76 0.11 14.08
N ALA A 71 -1.44 -1.16 13.88
CA ALA A 71 -2.39 -2.26 13.78
C ALA A 71 -1.91 -3.42 14.67
N ASN A 72 -2.82 -3.98 15.45
CA ASN A 72 -2.60 -5.11 16.34
C ASN A 72 -3.52 -6.26 15.94
N VAL A 73 -2.93 -7.39 15.52
CA VAL A 73 -3.71 -8.55 15.06
C VAL A 73 -4.21 -9.36 16.26
N LYS A 74 -5.52 -9.29 16.55
CA LYS A 74 -6.15 -9.95 17.69
C LYS A 74 -6.26 -11.46 17.52
N GLY A 75 -6.43 -11.92 16.28
CA GLY A 75 -6.55 -13.34 15.99
C GLY A 75 -7.15 -13.60 14.62
N VAL A 76 -7.36 -14.89 14.35
CA VAL A 76 -8.09 -15.40 13.19
C VAL A 76 -9.48 -15.80 13.67
N VAL A 77 -10.53 -15.22 13.09
CA VAL A 77 -11.92 -15.52 13.47
C VAL A 77 -12.53 -16.58 12.55
N GLU A 78 -12.09 -16.63 11.30
CA GLU A 78 -12.47 -17.63 10.29
C GLU A 78 -11.26 -17.87 9.36
N PRO A 79 -11.22 -18.96 8.57
CA PRO A 79 -10.15 -19.14 7.59
C PRO A 79 -9.94 -17.90 6.73
N TYR A 80 -8.71 -17.37 6.74
CA TYR A 80 -8.32 -16.15 6.01
C TYR A 80 -8.97 -14.84 6.51
N VAL A 81 -9.72 -14.85 7.61
CA VAL A 81 -10.34 -13.66 8.21
C VAL A 81 -9.63 -13.32 9.52
N TYR A 82 -9.02 -12.14 9.56
CA TYR A 82 -8.26 -11.64 10.71
C TYR A 82 -9.02 -10.50 11.40
N GLU A 83 -9.03 -10.51 12.73
CA GLU A 83 -9.51 -9.38 13.52
C GLU A 83 -8.32 -8.48 13.90
N PHE A 84 -8.50 -7.18 13.71
CA PHE A 84 -7.50 -6.15 14.01
C PHE A 84 -8.05 -5.13 14.99
N GLU A 85 -7.19 -4.68 15.90
CA GLU A 85 -7.32 -3.39 16.57
C GLU A 85 -6.38 -2.40 15.89
N GLN A 86 -6.92 -1.29 15.42
CA GLN A 86 -6.13 -0.22 14.81
C GLN A 86 -6.29 1.08 15.58
N GLY A 87 -5.27 1.92 15.55
CA GLY A 87 -5.32 3.22 16.20
C GLY A 87 -4.29 4.19 15.65
N TYR A 88 -4.46 5.45 16.02
CA TYR A 88 -3.55 6.53 15.70
C TYR A 88 -3.64 7.63 16.77
N LYS A 89 -2.67 8.52 16.75
CA LYS A 89 -2.65 9.75 17.55
C LYS A 89 -3.02 10.93 16.67
N ASN A 90 -3.99 11.72 17.09
CA ASN A 90 -4.31 12.99 16.45
C ASN A 90 -3.35 14.06 16.93
N TYR A 91 -2.74 14.75 15.97
CA TYR A 91 -1.87 15.88 16.22
C TYR A 91 -2.48 17.15 15.64
N LYS A 92 -2.90 18.07 16.51
CA LYS A 92 -3.32 19.41 16.10
C LYS A 92 -2.14 20.16 15.52
N MET A 93 -2.15 20.33 14.21
CA MET A 93 -1.20 21.21 13.54
C MET A 93 -1.56 22.66 13.90
N LYS A 94 -0.78 23.30 14.77
CA LYS A 94 -0.86 24.76 14.90
C LYS A 94 -0.27 25.36 13.62
N LYS A 95 -1.07 26.12 12.88
CA LYS A 95 -0.58 27.00 11.80
C LYS A 95 0.19 28.16 12.45
N GLU A 96 1.41 27.92 12.89
CA GLU A 96 2.38 28.99 13.10
C GLU A 96 3.34 28.96 11.91
N GLU A 97 3.33 30.04 11.12
CA GLU A 97 4.22 30.20 9.97
C GLU A 97 5.67 29.93 10.43
N GLY A 98 6.24 28.82 9.94
CA GLY A 98 7.66 28.53 10.06
C GLY A 98 8.13 27.62 11.21
N LYS A 99 7.27 27.10 12.10
CA LYS A 99 7.73 26.13 13.13
C LYS A 99 6.70 25.03 13.39
N MET A 100 7.14 23.77 13.35
CA MET A 100 6.34 22.59 13.72
C MET A 100 6.03 22.65 15.24
N GLY A 101 4.97 23.37 15.59
CA GLY A 101 4.60 23.66 16.98
C GLY A 101 4.05 22.44 17.69
N LYS A 102 4.49 22.24 18.95
CA LYS A 102 4.09 21.15 19.88
C LYS A 102 2.57 21.11 20.09
N GLY A 103 1.94 20.01 19.70
CA GLY A 103 0.52 19.71 19.86
C GLY A 103 0.27 18.62 20.91
N ASN A 104 -0.85 18.70 21.62
CA ASN A 104 -1.29 17.69 22.58
C ASN A 104 -1.75 16.43 21.85
N ILE A 105 -1.39 15.27 22.40
CA ILE A 105 -1.71 13.94 21.87
C ILE A 105 -3.08 13.51 22.40
N VAL A 106 -4.04 13.30 21.51
CA VAL A 106 -5.30 12.61 21.84
C VAL A 106 -5.28 11.26 21.11
N CYS A 107 -5.41 10.18 21.87
CA CYS A 107 -5.51 8.82 21.34
C CYS A 107 -6.98 8.51 21.08
N GLU A 108 -7.36 8.35 19.82
CA GLU A 108 -8.69 7.84 19.44
C GLU A 108 -8.52 6.41 18.92
N ASN A 109 -9.17 5.45 19.57
CA ASN A 109 -9.23 4.06 19.11
C ASN A 109 -10.48 3.92 18.24
N PHE A 110 -10.33 3.64 16.93
CA PHE A 110 -11.48 3.26 16.11
C PHE A 110 -11.10 2.43 14.89
N CYS A 111 -11.64 1.20 14.85
CA CYS A 111 -12.31 0.52 13.73
C CYS A 111 -11.99 -0.99 13.71
N LYS A 112 -13.03 -1.82 13.88
CA LYS A 112 -13.02 -3.25 13.52
C LYS A 112 -13.20 -3.32 12.00
N THR A 113 -12.11 -3.48 11.26
CA THR A 113 -12.19 -3.76 9.82
C THR A 113 -11.80 -5.21 9.60
N ALA A 114 -12.78 -6.04 9.22
CA ALA A 114 -12.52 -7.35 8.65
C ALA A 114 -12.05 -7.12 7.21
N PHE A 115 -10.82 -7.53 6.90
CA PHE A 115 -10.38 -7.66 5.51
C PHE A 115 -10.97 -8.97 4.97
N THR A 116 -12.16 -8.89 4.38
CA THR A 116 -12.72 -9.96 3.54
C THR A 116 -12.30 -9.70 2.11
N HIS A 117 -11.44 -10.59 1.60
CA HIS A 117 -10.97 -10.70 0.21
C HIS A 117 -10.07 -9.56 -0.29
N ILE A 118 -8.75 -9.82 -0.28
CA ILE A 118 -7.83 -9.41 -1.36
C ILE A 118 -7.53 -10.68 -2.16
#